data_AF-W2SM29-F1
#
_entry.id   AF-W2SM29-F1
#
_cell.length_a   1.000
_cell.length_b   1.000
_cell.length_c   1.000
_cell.angle_alpha   90.00
_cell.angle_beta   90.00
_cell.angle_gamma   90.00
#
_symmetry.space_group_name_H-M   'P 1'
#
loop_
_entity.id
_entity.type
_entity.pdbx_description
1 polymer ?
#
loop_
_entity_poly.entity_id
_entity_poly.type
_entity_poly.pdbx_seq_one_letter_code
_entity_poly.pdbx_strand_id
1 'polypeptide(L)'
;MEELDRQILQVSHELDCSFWQPDLTSLDQLSSEDNIEFLIRCLWLISPISKTAIPSCKLSPNILQRFQTVTYLANSFKENQIRGDFGYQTLLYGNTAELRQVFIAVIEKLPKNAHIGESLSQFTFDPDSAWVPEFCRRLRLKRQGRFWFPPE
;
A
#
# COMPACT_ATOMS: atom_id res chain seq x y z
N MET A 1 23.46 -6.46 6.71
CA MET A 1 22.17 -5.75 6.72
C MET A 1 22.48 -4.28 6.58
N GLU A 2 22.07 -3.67 5.46
CA GLU A 2 22.22 -2.24 5.24
C GLU A 2 21.08 -1.51 5.97
N GLU A 3 21.30 -0.32 6.53
CA GLU A 3 20.27 0.38 7.32
C GLU A 3 18.99 0.65 6.51
N LEU A 4 19.15 0.88 5.21
CA LEU A 4 18.08 1.06 4.24
C LEU A 4 17.13 -0.16 4.18
N ASP A 5 17.65 -1.38 4.30
CA ASP A 5 16.83 -2.60 4.27
C ASP A 5 15.94 -2.67 5.52
N ARG A 6 16.45 -2.26 6.68
CA ARG A 6 15.66 -2.18 7.93
C ARG A 6 14.53 -1.17 7.80
N GLN A 7 14.80 -0.01 7.20
CA GLN A 7 13.78 1.02 6.98
C GLN A 7 12.69 0.52 6.02
N ILE A 8 13.05 -0.18 4.94
CA ILE A 8 12.09 -0.78 4.00
C ILE A 8 11.26 -1.90 4.67
N LEU A 9 11.90 -2.74 5.49
CA LEU A 9 11.23 -3.82 6.23
C LEU A 9 10.34 -3.30 7.37
N GLN A 10 10.72 -2.20 8.02
CA GLN A 10 9.87 -1.48 8.97
C GLN A 10 8.63 -0.93 8.25
N VAL A 11 8.79 -0.21 7.13
CA VAL A 11 7.64 0.28 6.36
C VAL A 11 6.77 -0.89 5.84
N SER A 12 7.37 -2.05 5.54
CA SER A 12 6.62 -3.26 5.17
C SER A 12 5.74 -3.82 6.32
N HIS A 13 6.24 -3.78 7.56
CA HIS A 13 5.47 -4.09 8.77
C HIS A 13 4.33 -3.08 8.98
N GLU A 14 4.66 -1.79 8.92
CA GLU A 14 3.71 -0.68 9.09
C GLU A 14 2.60 -0.65 8.02
N LEU A 15 2.83 -1.28 6.86
CA LEU A 15 1.85 -1.47 5.80
C LEU A 15 1.02 -2.75 5.91
N ASP A 16 1.17 -3.56 6.98
CA ASP A 16 0.50 -4.87 7.17
C ASP A 16 0.77 -5.89 6.03
N CYS A 17 1.96 -5.83 5.38
CA CYS A 17 2.31 -6.67 4.23
C CYS A 17 2.16 -8.18 4.53
N SER A 18 1.48 -8.94 3.65
CA SER A 18 1.09 -10.34 3.92
C SER A 18 2.27 -11.29 4.11
N PHE A 19 3.45 -10.91 3.62
CA PHE A 19 4.69 -11.67 3.67
C PHE A 19 5.56 -11.35 4.89
N TRP A 20 5.26 -10.26 5.62
CA TRP A 20 6.11 -9.79 6.70
C TRP A 20 6.16 -10.81 7.84
N GLN A 21 7.39 -11.10 8.29
CA GLN A 21 7.71 -12.07 9.32
C GLN A 21 8.87 -11.53 10.17
N PRO A 22 8.95 -11.84 11.48
CA PRO A 22 9.98 -11.30 12.37
C PRO A 22 11.40 -11.77 12.03
N ASP A 23 11.54 -12.92 11.36
CA ASP A 23 12.83 -13.48 10.91
C ASP A 23 13.32 -12.87 9.59
N LEU A 24 12.49 -12.07 8.92
CA LEU A 24 12.77 -11.51 7.60
C LEU A 24 13.79 -10.36 7.73
N THR A 25 15.00 -10.60 7.22
CA THR A 25 16.23 -9.89 7.62
C THR A 25 16.99 -9.27 6.45
N SER A 26 16.64 -9.63 5.21
CA SER A 26 17.24 -9.10 3.98
C SER A 26 16.18 -9.01 2.89
N LEU A 27 16.23 -7.97 2.05
CA LEU A 27 15.33 -7.85 0.88
C LEU A 27 15.47 -9.01 -0.11
N ASP A 28 16.64 -9.67 -0.11
CA ASP A 28 16.96 -10.88 -0.90
C ASP A 28 16.03 -12.08 -0.61
N GLN A 29 15.30 -12.05 0.52
CA GLN A 29 14.34 -13.08 0.93
C GLN A 29 12.93 -12.84 0.35
N LEU A 30 12.69 -11.70 -0.31
CA LEU A 30 11.39 -11.33 -0.87
C LEU A 30 11.18 -11.90 -2.28
N SER A 31 10.04 -12.52 -2.52
CA SER A 31 9.68 -12.98 -3.86
C SER A 31 9.22 -11.83 -4.77
N SER A 32 9.23 -12.07 -6.07
CA SER A 32 8.62 -11.16 -7.07
C SER A 32 7.16 -10.80 -6.79
N GLU A 33 6.42 -11.60 -6.01
CA GLU A 33 5.02 -11.30 -5.66
C GLU A 33 4.93 -10.40 -4.43
N ASP A 34 5.83 -10.57 -3.47
CA ASP A 34 5.96 -9.75 -2.25
C ASP A 34 6.41 -8.32 -2.61
N ASN A 35 7.39 -8.22 -3.51
CA ASN A 35 7.90 -6.95 -4.04
C ASN A 35 6.78 -6.14 -4.73
N ILE A 36 5.89 -6.82 -5.46
CA ILE A 36 4.72 -6.19 -6.10
C ILE A 36 3.62 -5.90 -5.07
N GLU A 37 3.40 -6.75 -4.07
CA GLU A 37 2.42 -6.47 -2.99
C GLU A 37 2.79 -5.17 -2.25
N PHE A 38 4.05 -5.04 -1.81
CA PHE A 38 4.56 -3.84 -1.14
C PHE A 38 4.31 -2.57 -1.98
N LEU A 39 4.66 -2.62 -3.27
CA LEU A 39 4.49 -1.49 -4.18
C LEU A 39 3.02 -1.13 -4.41
N ILE A 40 2.11 -2.10 -4.47
CA ILE A 40 0.66 -1.83 -4.57
C ILE A 40 0.15 -1.15 -3.30
N ARG A 41 0.58 -1.59 -2.10
CA ARG A 41 0.19 -0.92 -0.83
C ARG A 41 0.70 0.53 -0.78
N CYS A 42 1.95 0.75 -1.17
CA CYS A 42 2.51 2.10 -1.29
C CYS A 42 1.72 2.96 -2.30
N LEU A 43 1.38 2.42 -3.48
CA LEU A 43 0.59 3.16 -4.47
C LEU A 43 -0.81 3.52 -3.93
N TRP A 44 -1.46 2.65 -3.17
CA TRP A 44 -2.76 2.94 -2.55
C TRP A 44 -2.69 4.09 -1.53
N LEU A 45 -1.56 4.31 -0.85
CA LEU A 45 -1.36 5.47 0.04
C LEU A 45 -1.04 6.77 -0.73
N ILE A 46 -0.27 6.68 -1.82
CA ILE A 46 0.10 7.84 -2.65
C ILE A 46 -1.11 8.33 -3.47
N SER A 47 -1.87 7.40 -4.04
CA SER A 47 -3.06 7.67 -4.85
C SER A 47 -4.18 6.67 -4.50
N PRO A 48 -5.11 7.00 -3.58
CA PRO A 48 -6.19 6.09 -3.18
C PRO A 48 -7.17 5.77 -4.32
N ILE A 49 -7.16 6.56 -5.41
CA ILE A 49 -7.92 6.30 -6.64
C ILE A 49 -7.45 5.00 -7.30
N SER A 50 -6.15 4.68 -7.25
CA SER A 50 -5.57 3.47 -7.84
C SER A 50 -6.17 2.16 -7.30
N LYS A 51 -6.72 2.18 -6.09
CA LYS A 51 -7.42 1.04 -5.46
C LYS A 51 -8.69 0.61 -6.20
N THR A 52 -9.22 1.45 -7.09
CA THR A 52 -10.32 1.09 -8.00
C THR A 52 -9.86 0.31 -9.23
N ALA A 53 -8.61 0.50 -9.67
CA ALA A 53 -8.02 -0.20 -10.81
C ALA A 53 -7.29 -1.48 -10.39
N ILE A 54 -6.58 -1.43 -9.25
CA ILE A 54 -5.96 -2.58 -8.59
C ILE A 54 -6.68 -2.78 -7.24
N PRO A 55 -7.72 -3.62 -7.16
CA PRO A 55 -8.45 -3.90 -5.91
C PRO A 55 -7.81 -5.02 -5.07
N SER A 56 -6.91 -5.81 -5.66
CA SER A 56 -6.17 -6.90 -4.99
C SER A 56 -4.70 -6.54 -4.87
N CYS A 57 -4.14 -6.73 -3.68
CA CYS A 57 -2.70 -6.63 -3.46
C CYS A 57 -1.93 -7.87 -3.97
N LYS A 58 -2.62 -9.02 -4.04
CA LYS A 58 -2.04 -10.27 -4.55
C LYS A 58 -2.04 -10.29 -6.07
N LEU A 59 -0.88 -10.63 -6.62
CA LEU A 59 -0.62 -10.72 -8.06
C LEU A 59 -1.35 -11.93 -8.67
N SER A 60 -1.91 -11.77 -9.87
CA SER A 60 -2.64 -12.87 -10.55
C SER A 60 -1.68 -13.96 -11.06
N PRO A 61 -2.08 -15.24 -11.09
CA PRO A 61 -1.34 -16.28 -11.84
C PRO A 61 -1.42 -16.07 -13.37
N ASN A 62 -2.37 -15.28 -13.88
CA ASN A 62 -2.52 -15.05 -15.32
C ASN A 62 -1.51 -14.00 -15.83
N ILE A 63 -0.60 -14.42 -16.72
CA ILE A 63 0.48 -13.57 -17.25
C ILE A 63 0.02 -12.25 -17.88
N LEU A 64 -1.13 -12.22 -18.56
CA LEU A 64 -1.66 -10.98 -19.15
C LEU A 64 -2.11 -10.00 -18.06
N GLN A 65 -2.74 -10.50 -17.00
CA GLN A 65 -3.11 -9.68 -15.84
C GLN A 65 -1.87 -9.22 -15.07
N ARG A 66 -0.85 -10.07 -14.90
CA ARG A 66 0.45 -9.66 -14.30
C ARG A 66 1.05 -8.48 -15.07
N PHE A 67 1.12 -8.58 -16.40
CA PHE A 67 1.59 -7.50 -17.25
C PHE A 67 0.76 -6.23 -17.08
N GLN A 68 -0.57 -6.32 -17.17
CA GLN A 68 -1.46 -5.16 -16.99
C GLN A 68 -1.30 -4.48 -15.62
N THR A 69 -1.28 -5.25 -14.52
CA THR A 69 -1.09 -4.74 -13.15
C THR A 69 0.26 -4.06 -12.99
N VAL A 70 1.35 -4.68 -13.43
CA VAL A 70 2.71 -4.12 -13.28
C VAL A 70 2.93 -2.91 -14.19
N THR A 71 2.38 -2.91 -15.42
CA THR A 71 2.41 -1.72 -16.30
C THR A 71 1.57 -0.57 -15.74
N TYR A 72 0.39 -0.84 -15.16
CA TYR A 72 -0.40 0.20 -14.49
C TYR A 72 0.36 0.79 -13.30
N LEU A 73 0.88 -0.06 -12.40
CA LEU A 73 1.70 0.32 -11.25
C LEU A 73 2.88 1.23 -11.66
N ALA A 74 3.64 0.81 -12.68
CA ALA A 74 4.76 1.57 -13.23
C ALA A 74 4.36 2.94 -13.82
N ASN A 75 3.22 3.01 -14.50
CA ASN A 75 2.71 4.26 -15.06
C ASN A 75 2.22 5.20 -13.96
N SER A 76 1.47 4.69 -12.97
CA SER A 76 1.01 5.50 -11.85
C SER A 76 2.15 6.05 -11.00
N PHE A 77 3.26 5.34 -10.82
CA PHE A 77 4.45 5.91 -10.18
C PHE A 77 5.10 7.04 -11.00
N LYS A 78 5.13 6.93 -12.34
CA LYS A 78 5.60 8.01 -13.22
C LYS A 78 4.68 9.24 -13.17
N GLU A 79 3.35 9.02 -13.15
CA GLU A 79 2.33 10.08 -13.01
C GLU A 79 2.46 10.83 -11.67
N ASN A 80 2.77 10.13 -10.57
CA ASN A 80 3.04 10.71 -9.25
C ASN A 80 4.46 11.31 -9.12
N GLN A 81 5.16 11.49 -10.24
CA GLN A 81 6.49 12.08 -10.34
C GLN A 81 7.54 11.38 -9.47
N ILE A 82 7.41 10.06 -9.28
CA ILE A 82 8.42 9.25 -8.59
C ILE A 82 9.59 9.03 -9.56
N ARG A 83 10.82 9.17 -9.09
CA ARG A 83 12.03 9.02 -9.90
C ARG A 83 12.62 7.63 -9.69
N GLY A 84 12.76 6.85 -10.76
CA GLY A 84 13.30 5.51 -10.71
C GLY A 84 13.04 4.77 -12.02
N ASP A 85 13.70 3.62 -12.22
CA ASP A 85 13.33 2.72 -13.29
C ASP A 85 12.17 1.82 -12.85
N PHE A 86 10.99 2.10 -13.40
CA PHE A 86 9.78 1.30 -13.21
C PHE A 86 9.54 0.44 -14.47
N GLY A 87 10.56 -0.29 -14.93
CA GLY A 87 10.44 -1.28 -16.00
C GLY A 87 9.72 -2.54 -15.53
N TYR A 88 8.97 -3.20 -16.42
CA TYR A 88 8.30 -4.47 -16.11
C TYR A 88 9.31 -5.55 -15.64
N GLN A 89 10.49 -5.58 -16.25
CA GLN A 89 11.59 -6.45 -15.85
C GLN A 89 12.13 -6.06 -14.47
N THR A 90 12.38 -4.78 -14.24
CA THR A 90 12.91 -4.22 -12.98
C THR A 90 12.00 -4.50 -11.78
N LEU A 91 10.68 -4.43 -11.95
CA LEU A 91 9.70 -4.61 -10.87
C LEU A 91 9.42 -6.08 -10.50
N LEU A 92 9.67 -7.03 -11.40
CA LEU A 92 9.44 -8.47 -11.16
C LEU A 92 10.74 -9.27 -10.99
N TYR A 93 11.81 -8.86 -11.66
CA TYR A 93 13.06 -9.60 -11.83
C TYR A 93 14.30 -8.70 -11.67
N GLY A 94 14.13 -7.48 -11.14
CA GLY A 94 15.24 -6.61 -10.79
C GLY A 94 16.09 -7.21 -9.67
N ASN A 95 17.37 -6.88 -9.69
CA ASN A 95 18.31 -7.29 -8.64
C ASN A 95 17.97 -6.58 -7.31
N THR A 96 18.36 -7.16 -6.17
CA THR A 96 18.11 -6.64 -4.82
C THR A 96 18.56 -5.17 -4.66
N ALA A 97 19.65 -4.78 -5.33
CA ALA A 97 20.12 -3.40 -5.38
C ALA A 97 19.20 -2.44 -6.18
N GLU A 98 18.57 -2.91 -7.25
CA GLU A 98 17.64 -2.13 -8.10
C GLU A 98 16.30 -1.97 -7.40
N LEU A 99 15.76 -3.08 -6.86
CA LEU A 99 14.55 -3.11 -6.05
C LEU A 99 14.65 -2.16 -4.83
N ARG A 100 15.81 -2.13 -4.16
CA ARG A 100 16.08 -1.17 -3.07
C ARG A 100 15.94 0.29 -3.51
N GLN A 101 16.46 0.67 -4.69
CA GLN A 101 16.29 2.05 -5.20
C GLN A 101 14.82 2.35 -5.52
N VAL A 102 14.10 1.39 -6.12
CA VAL A 102 12.65 1.49 -6.38
C VAL A 102 11.86 1.68 -5.09
N PHE A 103 12.15 0.88 -4.05
CA PHE A 103 11.48 0.99 -2.75
C PHE A 103 11.77 2.33 -2.07
N ILE A 104 13.03 2.77 -2.02
CA ILE A 104 13.40 4.07 -1.42
C ILE A 104 12.65 5.21 -2.11
N ALA A 105 12.69 5.29 -3.45
CA ALA A 105 12.04 6.35 -4.20
C ALA A 105 10.52 6.40 -3.99
N VAL A 106 9.88 5.24 -3.81
CA VAL A 106 8.44 5.13 -3.50
C VAL A 106 8.16 5.50 -2.03
N ILE A 107 9.00 5.09 -1.08
CA ILE A 107 8.89 5.46 0.35
C ILE A 107 9.07 6.97 0.56
N GLU A 108 10.04 7.61 -0.12
CA GLU A 108 10.23 9.07 -0.10
C GLU A 108 8.99 9.87 -0.54
N LYS A 109 8.10 9.21 -1.29
CA LYS A 109 6.87 9.77 -1.87
C LYS A 109 5.61 9.39 -1.09
N LEU A 110 5.70 8.54 -0.07
CA LEU A 110 4.59 8.29 0.85
C LEU A 110 4.20 9.59 1.59
N PRO A 111 2.91 9.80 1.88
CA PRO A 111 2.48 10.96 2.66
C PRO A 111 3.02 10.85 4.09
N LYS A 112 3.95 11.73 4.46
CA LYS A 112 4.63 11.79 5.78
C LYS A 112 3.69 11.93 7.00
N ASN A 113 2.40 12.20 6.76
CA ASN A 113 1.36 12.33 7.77
C ASN A 113 0.47 11.07 7.87
N ALA A 114 0.77 9.98 7.15
CA ALA A 114 0.22 8.67 7.47
C ALA A 114 0.77 8.24 8.84
N HIS A 115 -0.11 7.91 9.79
CA HIS A 115 0.27 7.56 11.17
C HIS A 115 0.80 6.12 11.29
N ILE A 116 1.69 5.72 10.37
CA ILE A 116 2.21 4.33 10.23
C ILE A 116 2.99 3.84 11.46
N GLY A 117 3.43 4.77 12.32
CA GLY A 117 3.63 4.52 13.75
C GLY A 117 3.27 5.76 14.58
N GLU A 118 4.06 6.81 14.46
CA GLU A 118 4.09 7.92 15.44
C GLU A 118 3.40 9.24 15.02
N SER A 119 2.62 9.22 13.92
CA SER A 119 1.30 9.98 13.86
C SER A 119 -1.52 8.81 15.37
N LEU A 120 -1.55 7.77 16.27
CA LEU A 120 -2.66 7.13 16.98
C LEU A 120 -2.92 7.76 18.36
N SER A 121 -2.17 8.80 18.73
CA SER A 121 -2.32 9.54 20.00
C SER A 121 -3.21 10.79 19.88
N GLN A 122 -3.52 11.24 18.66
CA GLN A 122 -4.53 12.28 18.40
C GLN A 122 -5.59 11.88 17.36
N PHE A 123 -5.37 10.82 16.57
CA PHE A 123 -6.48 10.10 15.93
C PHE A 123 -6.93 8.95 16.83
N THR A 124 -7.97 9.21 17.62
CA THR A 124 -8.80 8.13 18.16
C THR A 124 -9.33 7.29 16.99
N PHE A 125 -8.88 6.04 16.91
CA PHE A 125 -9.49 5.04 16.04
C PHE A 125 -10.94 4.85 16.51
N ASP A 126 -11.89 5.49 15.84
CA ASP A 126 -13.31 5.30 16.11
C ASP A 126 -13.81 4.09 15.30
N PRO A 127 -14.07 2.93 15.94
CA PRO A 127 -14.38 1.68 15.25
C PRO A 127 -15.77 1.72 14.58
N ASP A 128 -16.54 2.80 14.73
CA ASP A 128 -17.86 2.94 14.16
C ASP A 128 -17.84 3.48 12.72
N SER A 129 -16.70 4.00 12.24
CA SER A 129 -16.52 4.52 10.86
C SER A 129 -16.47 3.44 9.75
N ALA A 130 -16.92 2.23 10.03
CA ALA A 130 -17.10 1.17 9.03
C ALA A 130 -18.35 1.44 8.16
N TRP A 131 -18.11 1.89 6.92
CA TRP A 131 -19.04 2.01 5.79
C TRP A 131 -20.48 2.50 6.10
N VAL A 132 -20.71 3.80 5.88
CA VAL A 132 -22.05 4.42 6.00
C VAL A 132 -22.80 4.33 4.66
N PRO A 133 -23.98 3.70 4.59
CA PRO A 133 -24.84 3.72 3.40
C PRO A 133 -25.25 5.15 3.01
N GLU A 134 -25.37 5.44 1.72
CA GLU A 134 -25.80 6.78 1.24
C GLU A 134 -27.18 7.20 1.80
N PHE A 135 -28.08 6.26 2.06
CA PHE A 135 -29.37 6.59 2.69
C PHE A 135 -29.19 7.07 4.14
N CYS A 136 -28.31 6.45 4.93
CA CYS A 136 -27.98 6.88 6.29
C CYS A 136 -27.35 8.28 6.28
N ARG A 137 -26.41 8.51 5.36
CA ARG A 137 -25.75 9.83 5.17
C ARG A 137 -26.78 10.90 4.81
N ARG A 138 -27.68 10.63 3.86
CA ARG A 138 -28.70 11.58 3.40
C ARG A 138 -29.76 11.89 4.46
N LEU A 139 -30.08 10.94 5.34
CA LEU A 139 -31.01 11.10 6.47
C LEU A 139 -30.33 11.54 7.79
N ARG A 140 -29.01 11.80 7.78
CA ARG A 140 -28.20 12.14 8.97
C ARG A 140 -28.36 11.15 10.13
N LEU A 141 -28.57 9.86 9.83
CA LEU A 141 -28.75 8.85 10.87
C LEU A 141 -27.47 8.67 11.67
N LYS A 142 -27.58 8.58 13.00
CA LYS A 142 -26.48 8.16 13.88
C LYS A 142 -26.49 6.64 14.00
N ARG A 143 -25.32 6.02 13.98
CA ARG A 143 -25.17 4.60 14.32
C ARG A 143 -25.05 4.46 15.83
N GLN A 144 -25.69 3.43 16.36
CA GLN A 144 -25.63 3.07 17.78
C GLN A 144 -25.51 1.54 17.87
N GLY A 145 -24.26 1.07 18.00
CA GLY A 145 -23.94 -0.36 17.92
C GLY A 145 -24.20 -0.92 16.52
N ARG A 146 -25.26 -1.73 16.38
CA ARG A 146 -25.65 -2.40 15.11
C ARG A 146 -26.79 -1.72 14.36
N PHE A 147 -27.39 -0.66 14.90
CA PHE A 147 -28.59 -0.02 14.34
C PHE A 147 -28.35 1.46 14.00
N TRP A 148 -29.18 1.99 13.11
CA TRP A 148 -29.17 3.38 12.66
C TRP A 148 -30.43 4.08 13.15
N PHE A 149 -30.27 5.19 13.87
CA PHE A 149 -31.36 5.98 14.44
C PHE A 149 -31.40 7.38 13.82
N PRO A 150 -32.59 7.98 13.62
CA PRO A 150 -32.69 9.39 13.26
C PRO A 150 -32.13 10.28 14.39
N PRO A 151 -31.66 11.49 14.08
CA PRO A 151 -31.42 12.49 15.11
C PRO A 151 -32.75 12.94 15.74
N GLU A 152 -32.74 13.15 17.06
CA GLU A 152 -33.74 13.94 17.78
C GLU A 152 -33.65 15.43 17.40
#